data_AF-A0A522AQX1-F1
#
_entry.id   AF-A0A522AQX1-F1
#
_cell.length_a   1.000
_cell.length_b   1.000
_cell.length_c   1.000
_cell.angle_alpha   90.00
_cell.angle_beta   90.00
_cell.angle_gamma   90.00
#
_symmetry.space_group_name_H-M   'P 1'
#
loop_
_entity.id
_entity.type
_entity.pdbx_description
1 polymer ?
#
loop_
_entity_poly.entity_id
_entity_poly.type
_entity_poly.pdbx_seq_one_letter_code
_entity_poly.pdbx_strand_id
1 'polypeptide(L)'
;MPFGDFVNQIPPIGFLAIHFVAFALGGYFASRAFGAGLSGLGWGFALFALAEISYMTYHLDWTTFLFAHTISEVLDLLAIIGFFVAAVSRVTGPAAVGSGPGR
;
A
#
# COMPACT_ATOMS: atom_id res chain seq x y z
N MET A 1 14.88 12.17 21.88
CA MET A 1 14.57 10.98 22.72
C MET A 1 15.37 9.81 22.16
N PRO A 2 16.00 8.94 22.96
CA PRO A 2 16.99 7.97 22.47
C PRO A 2 16.42 6.88 21.54
N PHE A 3 15.12 6.60 21.61
CA PHE A 3 14.45 5.70 20.67
C PHE A 3 14.08 6.44 19.38
N GLY A 4 14.51 5.90 18.24
CA GLY A 4 14.19 6.45 16.91
C GLY A 4 15.16 7.51 16.40
N ASP A 5 16.19 7.90 17.18
CA ASP A 5 17.13 8.93 16.73
C ASP A 5 17.93 8.50 15.48
N PHE A 6 18.10 7.19 15.26
CA PHE A 6 18.70 6.66 14.04
C PHE A 6 17.94 7.06 12.77
N VAL A 7 16.62 7.30 12.85
CA VAL A 7 15.81 7.76 11.71
C VAL A 7 16.24 9.16 11.27
N ASN A 8 16.56 10.03 12.23
CA ASN A 8 17.08 11.37 11.96
C ASN A 8 18.49 11.37 11.36
N GLN A 9 19.21 10.24 11.45
CA GLN A 9 20.55 10.07 10.89
C GLN A 9 20.52 9.53 9.45
N ILE A 10 19.34 9.17 8.93
CA ILE A 10 19.20 8.69 7.56
C ILE A 10 19.36 9.88 6.60
N PRO A 11 20.31 9.84 5.65
CA PRO A 11 20.46 10.92 4.68
C PRO A 11 19.24 10.99 3.75
N PRO A 12 18.92 12.14 3.13
CA PRO A 12 17.76 12.27 2.25
C PRO A 12 17.68 11.21 1.14
N ILE A 13 18.83 10.82 0.58
CA ILE A 13 18.90 9.76 -0.43
C ILE A 13 18.48 8.39 0.12
N GLY A 14 18.74 8.13 1.41
CA GLY A 14 18.31 6.92 2.11
C GLY A 14 16.79 6.87 2.26
N PHE A 15 16.16 7.98 2.65
CA PHE A 15 14.70 8.09 2.68
C PHE A 15 14.10 7.85 1.30
N LEU A 16 14.63 8.51 0.27
CA LEU A 16 14.18 8.34 -1.11
C LEU A 16 14.28 6.87 -1.59
N ALA A 17 15.38 6.19 -1.24
CA ALA A 17 15.57 4.78 -1.61
C ALA A 17 14.55 3.86 -0.91
N ILE A 18 14.21 4.11 0.35
CA ILE A 18 13.18 3.35 1.09
C ILE A 18 11.83 3.49 0.40
N HIS A 19 11.40 4.72 0.10
CA HIS A 19 10.13 4.99 -0.58
C HIS A 19 10.10 4.41 -2.00
N PHE A 20 11.22 4.46 -2.72
CA PHE A 20 11.32 3.85 -4.04
C PHE A 20 11.15 2.32 -3.99
N VAL A 21 11.78 1.65 -3.01
CA VAL A 21 11.63 0.20 -2.82
C VAL A 21 10.19 -0.13 -2.41
N ALA A 22 9.60 0.64 -1.50
CA ALA A 22 8.21 0.47 -1.09
C ALA A 22 7.23 0.63 -2.27
N PHE A 23 7.41 1.68 -3.08
CA PHE A 23 6.69 1.91 -4.33
C PHE A 23 6.79 0.71 -5.28
N ALA A 24 8.00 0.20 -5.51
CA ALA A 24 8.24 -0.93 -6.39
C ALA A 24 7.55 -2.21 -5.90
N LEU A 25 7.60 -2.48 -4.59
CA LEU A 25 6.92 -3.62 -3.98
C LEU A 25 5.40 -3.47 -4.06
N GLY A 26 4.86 -2.28 -3.78
CA GLY A 26 3.44 -1.98 -3.93
C GLY A 26 2.97 -2.21 -5.37
N GLY A 27 3.68 -1.65 -6.35
CA GLY A 27 3.38 -1.85 -7.77
C GLY A 27 3.46 -3.33 -8.20
N TYR A 28 4.49 -4.05 -7.74
CA TYR A 28 4.64 -5.48 -8.00
C TYR A 28 3.47 -6.28 -7.43
N PHE A 29 3.15 -6.14 -6.15
CA PHE A 29 2.07 -6.89 -5.52
C PHE A 29 0.69 -6.49 -6.05
N ALA A 30 0.48 -5.22 -6.42
CA ALA A 30 -0.73 -4.78 -7.12
C ALA A 30 -0.90 -5.55 -8.44
N SER A 31 0.14 -5.58 -9.28
CA SER A 31 0.15 -6.33 -10.54
C SER A 31 -0.15 -7.81 -10.31
N ARG A 32 0.50 -8.44 -9.32
CA ARG A 32 0.28 -9.86 -9.00
C ARG A 32 -1.14 -10.13 -8.51
N ALA A 33 -1.70 -9.26 -7.67
CA ALA A 33 -3.05 -9.40 -7.13
C ALA A 33 -4.12 -9.23 -8.22
N PHE A 34 -3.99 -8.22 -9.09
CA PHE A 34 -4.90 -8.05 -10.23
C PHE A 34 -4.84 -9.23 -11.19
N GLY A 35 -3.63 -9.72 -11.52
CA GLY A 35 -3.46 -10.91 -12.36
C GLY A 35 -4.05 -12.19 -11.76
N ALA A 36 -4.22 -12.25 -10.44
CA ALA A 36 -4.84 -13.37 -9.73
C ALA A 36 -6.36 -13.18 -9.49
N GLY A 37 -6.98 -12.14 -10.02
CA GLY A 37 -8.40 -11.83 -9.79
C GLY A 37 -8.71 -11.30 -8.38
N LEU A 38 -7.69 -10.96 -7.59
CA LEU A 38 -7.81 -10.47 -6.21
C LEU A 38 -7.92 -8.94 -6.18
N SER A 39 -8.92 -8.39 -6.88
CA SER A 39 -9.05 -6.94 -7.14
C SER A 39 -9.01 -6.07 -5.89
N GLY A 40 -9.61 -6.49 -4.78
CA GLY A 40 -9.57 -5.76 -3.51
C GLY A 40 -8.15 -5.59 -2.94
N LEU A 41 -7.31 -6.64 -3.00
CA LEU A 41 -5.90 -6.52 -2.62
C LEU A 41 -5.11 -5.71 -3.66
N GLY A 42 -5.45 -5.87 -4.95
CA GLY A 42 -4.82 -5.11 -6.03
C GLY A 42 -4.95 -3.61 -5.81
N TRP A 43 -6.14 -3.13 -5.46
CA TRP A 43 -6.37 -1.72 -5.14
C TRP A 43 -5.66 -1.28 -3.87
N GLY A 44 -5.62 -2.11 -2.82
CA GLY A 44 -4.85 -1.80 -1.60
C GLY A 44 -3.37 -1.56 -1.90
N PHE A 45 -2.73 -2.46 -2.66
CA PHE A 45 -1.32 -2.30 -3.06
C PHE A 45 -1.10 -1.14 -4.04
N ALA A 46 -2.06 -0.85 -4.93
CA ALA A 46 -1.96 0.29 -5.85
C ALA A 46 -2.03 1.62 -5.10
N LEU A 47 -2.95 1.75 -4.14
CA LEU A 47 -3.06 2.95 -3.29
C LEU A 47 -1.80 3.15 -2.45
N PHE A 48 -1.24 2.08 -1.89
CA PHE A 48 0.05 2.12 -1.20
C PHE A 48 1.16 2.61 -2.13
N ALA A 49 1.30 2.06 -3.34
CA ALA A 49 2.28 2.55 -4.31
C ALA A 49 2.06 4.03 -4.66
N LEU A 50 0.81 4.47 -4.80
CA LEU A 50 0.49 5.88 -5.05
C LEU A 50 0.86 6.78 -3.86
N ALA A 51 0.75 6.30 -2.62
CA ALA A 51 1.20 7.01 -1.43
C ALA A 51 2.72 7.22 -1.50
N GLU A 52 3.47 6.16 -1.76
CA GLU A 52 4.94 6.19 -1.82
C GLU A 52 5.47 7.12 -2.91
N ILE A 53 4.89 7.09 -4.12
CA ILE A 53 5.31 8.02 -5.19
C ILE A 53 4.92 9.47 -4.88
N SER A 54 3.76 9.71 -4.24
CA SER A 54 3.39 11.03 -3.75
C SER A 54 4.39 11.54 -2.71
N TYR A 55 4.81 10.68 -1.77
CA TYR A 55 5.75 11.02 -0.71
C TYR A 55 7.17 11.27 -1.23
N MET A 56 7.58 10.58 -2.30
CA MET A 56 8.83 10.90 -2.99
C MET A 56 8.81 12.31 -3.59
N THR A 57 7.68 12.79 -4.14
CA THR A 57 7.60 14.18 -4.64
C THR A 57 7.81 15.22 -3.55
N TYR A 58 7.43 14.86 -2.32
CA TYR A 58 7.68 15.66 -1.12
C TYR A 58 9.19 15.69 -0.77
N HIS A 59 9.87 14.54 -0.76
CA HIS A 59 11.31 14.47 -0.47
C HIS A 59 12.21 15.10 -1.52
N LEU A 60 11.67 15.32 -2.73
CA LEU A 60 12.37 15.95 -3.84
C LEU A 60 12.07 17.45 -3.97
N ASP A 61 11.26 18.03 -3.07
CA ASP A 61 10.79 19.41 -3.12
C ASP A 61 10.06 19.78 -4.42
N TRP A 62 9.39 18.81 -5.07
CA TRP A 62 8.68 19.02 -6.33
C TRP A 62 7.27 19.58 -6.15
N THR A 63 6.70 19.39 -4.96
CA THR A 63 5.34 19.80 -4.59
C THR A 63 5.37 20.54 -3.25
N THR A 64 4.27 21.22 -2.90
CA THR A 64 4.20 21.88 -1.59
C THR A 64 4.25 20.85 -0.47
N PHE A 65 5.18 21.05 0.45
CA PHE A 65 5.55 20.12 1.52
C PHE A 65 4.34 19.50 2.25
N LEU A 66 3.40 20.34 2.72
CA LEU A 66 2.23 19.86 3.45
C LEU A 66 1.23 19.10 2.55
N PHE A 67 1.13 19.47 1.28
CA PHE A 67 0.11 18.93 0.38
C PHE A 67 0.42 17.49 -0.05
N ALA A 68 1.63 17.23 -0.55
CA ALA A 68 2.02 15.88 -0.95
C ALA A 68 2.15 14.93 0.25
N HIS A 69 2.55 15.46 1.41
CA HIS A 69 2.53 14.72 2.66
C HIS A 69 1.11 14.26 3.01
N THR A 70 0.14 15.17 3.08
CA THR A 70 -1.26 14.83 3.39
C THR A 70 -1.88 13.87 2.36
N ILE A 71 -1.58 14.03 1.07
CA ILE A 71 -2.04 13.08 0.04
C ILE A 71 -1.53 11.67 0.34
N SER A 72 -0.24 11.55 0.67
CA SER A 72 0.37 10.26 0.94
C SER A 72 -0.26 9.59 2.17
N GLU A 73 -0.45 10.34 3.25
CA GLU A 73 -1.11 9.82 4.47
C GLU A 73 -2.54 9.33 4.21
N VAL A 74 -3.30 10.07 3.39
CA VAL A 74 -4.66 9.67 3.02
C VAL A 74 -4.63 8.40 2.16
N LEU A 75 -3.71 8.31 1.20
CA LEU A 75 -3.56 7.13 0.35
C LEU A 75 -3.17 5.88 1.15
N ASP A 76 -2.25 6.02 2.11
CA ASP A 76 -1.88 4.93 3.02
C ASP A 76 -3.05 4.49 3.90
N LEU A 77 -3.81 5.44 4.45
CA LEU A 77 -5.01 5.12 5.22
C LEU A 77 -6.03 4.35 4.38
N LEU A 78 -6.26 4.79 3.14
CA LEU A 78 -7.15 4.09 2.20
C LEU A 78 -6.61 2.72 1.80
N ALA A 79 -5.30 2.57 1.64
CA ALA A 79 -4.66 1.28 1.38
C ALA A 79 -4.90 0.30 2.54
N ILE A 80 -4.67 0.74 3.78
CA ILE A 80 -4.90 -0.04 4.99
C ILE A 80 -6.36 -0.47 5.09
N ILE A 81 -7.31 0.48 4.95
CA ILE A 81 -8.75 0.17 4.96
C ILE A 81 -9.07 -0.83 3.84
N GLY A 82 -8.53 -0.64 2.64
CA GLY A 82 -8.68 -1.54 1.51
C GLY A 82 -8.20 -2.96 1.80
N PHE A 83 -7.05 -3.12 2.47
CA PHE A 83 -6.56 -4.42 2.91
C PHE A 83 -7.51 -5.09 3.91
N PHE A 84 -8.02 -4.36 4.89
CA PHE A 84 -8.99 -4.89 5.86
C PHE A 84 -10.31 -5.29 5.19
N VAL A 85 -10.84 -4.45 4.30
CA VAL A 85 -12.06 -4.78 3.54
C VAL A 85 -11.83 -6.05 2.72
N ALA A 86 -10.72 -6.14 1.98
CA ALA A 86 -10.39 -7.31 1.19
C ALA A 86 -10.17 -8.58 2.04
N ALA A 87 -9.65 -8.44 3.26
CA ALA A 87 -9.50 -9.56 4.19
C ALA A 87 -10.84 -10.02 4.74
N VAL A 88 -11.68 -9.10 5.23
CA VAL A 88 -13.01 -9.41 5.79
C VAL A 88 -13.91 -10.04 4.73
N SER A 89 -13.94 -9.50 3.51
CA SER A 89 -14.76 -10.06 2.42
C SER A 89 -14.39 -11.49 2.03
N ARG A 90 -13.15 -11.92 2.26
CA ARG A 90 -12.75 -13.32 2.02
C ARG A 90 -13.19 -14.27 3.13
N VAL A 91 -13.27 -13.78 4.37
CA VAL A 91 -13.71 -14.58 5.52
C VAL A 91 -15.23 -14.75 5.51
N THR A 92 -15.98 -13.75 5.03
CA THR A 92 -17.45 -13.76 5.00
C THR A 92 -18.05 -14.31 3.71
N GLY A 93 -17.21 -14.67 2.73
CA GLY A 93 -17.67 -15.29 1.47
C GLY A 93 -18.36 -16.62 1.73
N PRO A 94 -19.42 -16.98 0.97
CA PRO A 94 -20.07 -18.28 1.12
C PRO A 94 -19.04 -19.40 1.00
N ALA A 95 -18.92 -20.25 2.02
CA ALA A 95 -18.24 -21.52 1.87
C ALA A 95 -18.88 -22.20 0.66
N ALA A 96 -18.07 -22.55 -0.35
CA ALA A 96 -18.55 -23.24 -1.53
C ALA A 96 -19.36 -24.46 -1.05
N VAL A 97 -20.69 -24.36 -1.15
CA VAL A 97 -21.59 -25.45 -0.80
C VAL A 97 -21.19 -26.57 -1.72
N GLY A 98 -20.54 -27.58 -1.15
CA GLY A 98 -20.17 -28.79 -1.85
C GLY A 98 -21.44 -29.37 -2.44
N SER A 99 -21.59 -29.22 -3.75
CA SER A 99 -22.52 -30.00 -4.55
C SER A 99 -22.01 -31.44 -4.57
N GLY A 100 -22.19 -32.13 -3.44
CA GLY A 100 -22.11 -33.58 -3.40
C GLY A 100 -23.13 -34.14 -4.39
N PRO A 101 -22.74 -35.01 -5.33
CA PRO A 101 -23.67 -35.54 -6.30
C PRO A 101 -24.69 -36.41 -5.56
N GLY A 102 -25.95 -36.00 -5.60
CA GLY A 102 -27.06 -36.85 -5.21
C GLY A 102 -27.13 -38.03 -6.18
N ARG A 103 -26.83 -39.22 -5.66
CA ARG A 103 -27.29 -40.52 -6.15
C ARG A 103 -27.36 -41.49 -4.99
#